data_AF-A0A0P9YW44-F1
#
_entry.id   AF-A0A0P9YW44-F1
#
_cell.length_a   1.000
_cell.length_b   1.000
_cell.length_c   1.000
_cell.angle_alpha   90.00
_cell.angle_beta   90.00
_cell.angle_gamma   90.00
#
_symmetry.space_group_name_H-M   'P 1'
#
loop_
_entity.id
_entity.type
_entity.pdbx_description
1 polymer ?
#
loop_
_entity_poly.entity_id
_entity_poly.type
_entity_poly.pdbx_seq_one_letter_code
_entity_poly.pdbx_strand_id
1 'polypeptide(L)'
;MTQLVPGANAPVAAGPLTVDVSYSPLAGADIDVSAFLLTSSGKVRGDQDMCFYGQKSVNGGAVQLTETSAGRAVFTLDPSRLDAVIEKVALTATIYENKASFDSVSRLALTITGGIESDIPTSGMKETALILGEFYLRQGAWKFRCVAQGFAGGLEPLAKNFGVEVAAPQDQPAPAPAPAPAPAPAPAPAAPPPVKSTVSLSKITLDKTRASVSLEKTSAGFGEIRVNLNWNRRSEAKSSGFFSMKKSNAIDLDVGCLFELQDGLKGAVQALGNSFGSLNTEPFIKLMGDDRTGSVSDGEWLHINGAHWSKIRRILVYAFIYEGAPNWKETDGVVTIHAPGQPPIEVRLNEEGGRQGMCAIALLENDNGAVKVTRRVDFHNGHSNMDKAYGWGMRWAAGSK
;
A
#
# COMPACT_ATOMS: atom_id res chain seq x y z
N MET A 1 -15.24 20.20 27.28
CA MET A 1 -15.10 19.92 25.84
C MET A 1 -15.28 21.23 25.09
N THR A 2 -14.45 21.49 24.09
CA THR A 2 -14.49 22.67 23.23
C THR A 2 -14.96 22.22 21.85
N GLN A 3 -16.18 22.58 21.51
CA GLN A 3 -16.76 22.32 20.20
C GLN A 3 -16.30 23.39 19.20
N LEU A 4 -15.76 22.95 18.07
CA LEU A 4 -15.28 23.82 16.99
C LEU A 4 -16.13 23.62 15.75
N VAL A 5 -16.68 24.73 15.27
CA VAL A 5 -17.29 24.83 13.93
C VAL A 5 -16.22 25.17 12.89
N PRO A 6 -16.47 24.92 11.58
CA PRO A 6 -15.57 25.36 10.52
C PRO A 6 -15.12 26.82 10.66
N GLY A 7 -13.81 27.05 10.58
CA GLY A 7 -13.14 28.32 10.81
C GLY A 7 -12.70 28.59 12.25
N ALA A 8 -13.31 27.94 13.24
CA ALA A 8 -12.96 28.10 14.65
C ALA A 8 -11.65 27.39 15.00
N ASN A 9 -10.96 27.88 16.05
CA ASN A 9 -9.68 27.32 16.50
C ASN A 9 -9.56 27.33 18.03
N ALA A 10 -8.79 26.39 18.56
CA ALA A 10 -8.48 26.24 19.98
C ALA A 10 -6.99 25.94 20.19
N PRO A 11 -6.39 26.33 21.33
CA PRO A 11 -5.04 25.91 21.68
C PRO A 11 -4.99 24.39 21.91
N VAL A 12 -3.85 23.77 21.61
CA VAL A 12 -3.58 22.35 21.92
C VAL A 12 -2.34 22.23 22.80
N ALA A 13 -2.21 21.11 23.51
CA ALA A 13 -1.01 20.82 24.26
C ALA A 13 0.19 20.62 23.33
N ALA A 14 1.39 20.96 23.79
CA ALA A 14 2.63 20.77 23.03
C ALA A 14 3.15 19.31 23.07
N GLY A 15 2.59 18.46 23.94
CA GLY A 15 2.94 17.04 24.04
C GLY A 15 2.07 16.15 23.14
N PRO A 16 2.15 14.83 23.31
CA PRO A 16 1.42 13.87 22.49
C PRO A 16 -0.10 14.11 22.50
N LEU A 17 -0.68 14.17 21.31
CA LEU A 17 -2.09 14.31 21.02
C LEU A 17 -2.57 13.05 20.31
N THR A 18 -3.78 12.61 20.63
CA THR A 18 -4.54 11.65 19.84
C THR A 18 -5.59 12.42 19.05
N VAL A 19 -5.72 12.11 17.77
CA VAL A 19 -6.73 12.66 16.87
C VAL A 19 -7.55 11.50 16.31
N ASP A 20 -8.80 11.40 16.76
CA ASP A 20 -9.77 10.45 16.27
C ASP A 20 -10.62 11.11 15.19
N VAL A 21 -10.60 10.55 13.99
CA VAL A 21 -11.48 10.92 12.88
C VAL A 21 -12.49 9.81 12.71
N SER A 22 -13.76 10.12 12.92
CA SER A 22 -14.86 9.16 12.82
C SER A 22 -15.83 9.56 11.72
N TYR A 23 -16.24 8.60 10.90
CA TYR A 23 -17.08 8.85 9.74
C TYR A 23 -18.03 7.69 9.45
N SER A 24 -19.13 7.97 8.76
CA SER A 24 -20.02 6.93 8.24
C SER A 24 -19.37 6.23 7.04
N PRO A 25 -19.19 4.90 7.04
CA PRO A 25 -18.72 4.17 5.87
C PRO A 25 -19.64 4.36 4.65
N LEU A 26 -19.06 4.29 3.46
CA LEU A 26 -19.80 4.35 2.20
C LEU A 26 -19.90 2.95 1.59
N ALA A 27 -21.04 2.65 0.95
CA ALA A 27 -21.18 1.41 0.21
C ALA A 27 -20.44 1.53 -1.14
N GLY A 28 -19.42 0.69 -1.35
CA GLY A 28 -18.68 0.62 -2.62
C GLY A 28 -17.64 1.74 -2.83
N ALA A 29 -17.33 2.53 -1.80
CA ALA A 29 -16.27 3.53 -1.83
C ALA A 29 -15.56 3.58 -0.47
N ASP A 30 -14.25 3.79 -0.49
CA ASP A 30 -13.43 3.94 0.71
C ASP A 30 -13.12 5.42 0.96
N ILE A 31 -13.02 5.78 2.24
CA ILE A 31 -12.55 7.10 2.68
C ILE A 31 -11.18 6.90 3.32
N ASP A 32 -10.17 7.52 2.72
CA ASP A 32 -8.81 7.55 3.22
C ASP A 32 -8.58 8.84 4.01
N VAL A 33 -8.06 8.73 5.23
CA VAL A 33 -7.65 9.87 6.05
C VAL A 33 -6.13 9.96 6.06
N SER A 34 -5.60 11.16 5.80
CA SER A 34 -4.16 11.42 5.70
C SER A 34 -3.77 12.69 6.47
N ALA A 35 -2.49 12.81 6.83
CA ALA A 35 -1.89 14.00 7.42
C ALA A 35 -0.75 14.53 6.54
N PHE A 36 -0.71 15.84 6.32
CA PHE A 36 0.34 16.53 5.55
C PHE A 36 1.11 17.47 6.49
N LEU A 37 2.42 17.29 6.60
CA LEU A 37 3.32 18.15 7.36
C LEU A 37 3.82 19.26 6.44
N LEU A 38 3.50 20.50 6.78
CA LEU A 38 3.64 21.65 5.91
C LEU A 38 4.62 22.64 6.53
N THR A 39 5.49 23.15 5.67
CA THR A 39 6.41 24.24 5.99
C THR A 39 5.68 25.58 6.07
N SER A 40 6.39 26.65 6.41
CA SER A 40 5.87 28.03 6.38
C SER A 40 5.29 28.45 5.01
N SER A 41 5.71 27.79 3.92
CA SER A 41 5.15 28.00 2.58
C SER A 41 3.76 27.37 2.38
N GLY A 42 3.27 26.59 3.35
CA GLY A 42 2.06 25.80 3.25
C GLY A 42 2.21 24.55 2.37
N LYS A 43 3.46 24.17 2.05
CA LYS A 43 3.80 23.02 1.21
C LYS A 43 4.61 21.97 1.96
N VAL A 44 4.50 20.71 1.55
CA VAL A 44 5.36 19.62 2.01
C VAL A 44 6.79 19.79 1.48
N ARG A 45 7.80 19.19 2.12
CA ARG A 45 9.16 19.09 1.56
C ARG A 45 9.30 17.96 0.54
N GLY A 46 8.36 17.03 0.56
CA GLY A 46 8.32 15.81 -0.23
C GLY A 46 7.45 14.77 0.47
N ASP A 47 7.41 13.55 -0.06
CA ASP A 47 6.47 12.51 0.36
C ASP A 47 6.71 12.03 1.79
N GLN A 48 7.93 12.19 2.31
CA GLN A 48 8.28 11.90 3.69
C GLN A 48 7.46 12.72 4.71
N ASP A 49 6.85 13.82 4.26
CA ASP A 49 5.99 14.69 5.08
C ASP A 49 4.50 14.34 4.94
N MET A 50 4.16 13.17 4.39
CA MET A 50 2.79 12.67 4.30
C MET A 50 2.59 11.42 5.13
N CYS A 51 1.68 11.45 6.11
CA CYS A 51 1.29 10.29 6.90
C CYS A 51 -0.05 9.75 6.40
N PHE A 52 -0.10 8.51 5.94
CA PHE A 52 -1.31 7.88 5.43
C PHE A 52 -1.20 6.36 5.60
N TYR A 53 -2.20 5.58 5.17
CA TYR A 53 -2.22 4.13 5.39
C TYR A 53 -0.98 3.40 4.85
N GLY A 54 -0.32 3.93 3.81
CA GLY A 54 0.90 3.37 3.20
C GLY A 54 2.21 3.91 3.79
N GLN A 55 2.16 4.99 4.56
CA GLN A 55 3.28 5.57 5.30
C GLN A 55 2.77 6.02 6.67
N LYS A 56 2.62 5.05 7.59
CA LYS A 56 1.92 5.23 8.87
C LYS A 56 2.73 5.99 9.92
N SER A 57 3.98 6.35 9.67
CA SER A 57 4.83 7.07 10.62
C SER A 57 5.78 7.98 9.85
N VAL A 58 5.81 9.27 10.22
CA VAL A 58 6.63 10.31 9.59
C VAL A 58 7.29 11.21 10.63
N ASN A 59 8.31 11.97 10.19
CA ASN A 59 9.04 12.90 11.04
C ASN A 59 9.58 12.22 12.33
N GLY A 60 10.25 11.07 12.16
CA GLY A 60 10.75 10.25 13.26
C GLY A 60 9.65 9.67 14.17
N GLY A 61 8.40 9.60 13.72
CA GLY A 61 7.24 9.16 14.50
C GLY A 61 6.60 10.28 15.33
N ALA A 62 6.87 11.55 15.02
CA ALA A 62 6.11 12.67 15.58
C ALA A 62 4.66 12.68 15.07
N VAL A 63 4.39 12.15 13.88
CA VAL A 63 3.03 11.90 13.38
C VAL A 63 2.91 10.43 12.98
N GLN A 64 1.91 9.75 13.50
CA GLN A 64 1.66 8.34 13.19
C GLN A 64 0.17 8.07 13.02
N LEU A 65 -0.18 7.22 12.06
CA LEU A 65 -1.51 6.64 11.87
C LEU A 65 -1.55 5.30 12.59
N THR A 66 -2.18 5.27 13.76
CA THR A 66 -2.16 4.12 14.67
C THR A 66 -3.33 3.18 14.46
N GLU A 67 -4.44 3.67 13.92
CA GLU A 67 -5.62 2.86 13.63
C GLU A 67 -6.27 3.30 12.33
N THR A 68 -6.71 2.33 11.52
CA THR A 68 -7.53 2.57 10.34
C THR A 68 -8.52 1.41 10.21
N SER A 69 -9.80 1.72 10.21
CA SER A 69 -10.88 0.77 10.02
C SER A 69 -12.05 1.44 9.31
N ALA A 70 -13.03 0.65 8.87
CA ALA A 70 -14.23 1.20 8.24
C ALA A 70 -14.94 2.18 9.19
N GLY A 71 -14.88 3.47 8.87
CA GLY A 71 -15.54 4.52 9.65
C GLY A 71 -14.68 5.18 10.72
N ARG A 72 -13.39 4.84 10.84
CA ARG A 72 -12.51 5.43 11.86
C ARG A 72 -11.04 5.43 11.45
N ALA A 73 -10.37 6.56 11.70
CA ALA A 73 -8.92 6.69 11.60
C ALA A 73 -8.37 7.42 12.83
N VAL A 74 -7.28 6.92 13.42
CA VAL A 74 -6.68 7.52 14.62
C VAL A 74 -5.22 7.87 14.35
N PHE A 75 -4.87 9.12 14.62
CA PHE A 75 -3.49 9.60 14.56
C PHE A 75 -2.96 9.91 15.96
N THR A 76 -1.67 9.66 16.17
CA THR A 76 -0.90 10.30 17.24
C THR A 76 -0.03 11.40 16.65
N LEU A 77 -0.06 12.58 17.25
CA LEU A 77 0.72 13.77 16.86
C LEU A 77 1.44 14.32 18.08
N ASP A 78 2.76 14.44 18.04
CA ASP A 78 3.56 15.12 19.06
C ASP A 78 4.22 16.38 18.45
N PRO A 79 3.62 17.56 18.66
CA PRO A 79 4.14 18.80 18.08
C PRO A 79 5.53 19.18 18.58
N SER A 80 5.96 18.70 19.76
CA SER A 80 7.29 18.98 20.31
C SER A 80 8.41 18.23 19.60
N ARG A 81 8.06 17.17 18.85
CA ARG A 81 9.01 16.32 18.11
C ARG A 81 9.10 16.67 16.62
N LEU A 82 8.25 17.58 16.14
CA LEU A 82 8.27 18.00 14.75
C LEU A 82 9.57 18.75 14.43
N ASP A 83 10.14 18.49 13.25
CA ASP A 83 11.23 19.31 12.71
C ASP A 83 10.84 20.80 12.74
N ALA A 84 11.78 21.67 13.11
CA ALA A 84 11.53 23.10 13.27
C ALA A 84 11.01 23.82 12.02
N VAL A 85 11.20 23.22 10.83
CA VAL A 85 10.70 23.75 9.55
C VAL A 85 9.20 23.50 9.34
N ILE A 86 8.60 22.58 10.09
CA ILE A 86 7.17 22.25 10.01
C ILE A 86 6.38 23.20 10.93
N GLU A 87 5.52 24.00 10.32
CA GLU A 87 4.69 24.97 11.04
C GLU A 87 3.20 24.59 11.01
N LYS A 88 2.83 23.55 10.25
CA LYS A 88 1.45 23.12 10.13
C LYS A 88 1.35 21.62 9.85
N VAL A 89 0.32 20.97 10.39
CA VAL A 89 -0.07 19.59 10.07
C VAL A 89 -1.54 19.59 9.67
N ALA A 90 -1.85 19.35 8.40
CA ALA A 90 -3.21 19.32 7.88
C ALA A 90 -3.75 17.89 7.84
N LEU A 91 -4.94 17.66 8.39
CA LEU A 91 -5.67 16.40 8.27
C LEU A 91 -6.69 16.48 7.14
N THR A 92 -6.71 15.46 6.30
CA THR A 92 -7.55 15.40 5.10
C THR A 92 -8.31 14.10 5.02
N ALA A 93 -9.47 14.10 4.39
CA ALA A 93 -10.19 12.90 3.99
C ALA A 93 -10.41 12.89 2.47
N THR A 94 -10.25 11.75 1.82
CA THR A 94 -10.44 11.58 0.37
C THR A 94 -11.23 10.33 0.06
N ILE A 95 -12.22 10.45 -0.83
CA ILE A 95 -12.99 9.32 -1.34
C ILE A 95 -12.24 8.70 -2.51
N TYR A 96 -11.88 7.42 -2.37
CA TYR A 96 -11.08 6.70 -3.35
C TYR A 96 -11.75 6.68 -4.74
N GLU A 97 -10.95 6.95 -5.79
CA GLU A 97 -11.37 7.00 -7.20
C GLU A 97 -12.55 7.91 -7.52
N ASN A 98 -12.88 8.88 -6.65
CA ASN A 98 -14.05 9.76 -6.83
C ASN A 98 -15.38 8.97 -6.98
N LYS A 99 -15.46 7.75 -6.42
CA LYS A 99 -16.62 6.85 -6.55
C LYS A 99 -17.90 7.39 -5.88
N ALA A 100 -17.75 8.33 -4.96
CA ALA A 100 -18.83 9.02 -4.28
C ALA A 100 -18.38 10.46 -3.92
N SER A 101 -19.30 11.24 -3.34
CA SER A 101 -19.02 12.60 -2.83
C SER A 101 -19.29 12.67 -1.33
N PHE A 102 -18.74 13.69 -0.67
CA PHE A 102 -18.93 13.85 0.77
C PHE A 102 -20.40 14.08 1.16
N ASP A 103 -21.27 14.54 0.26
CA ASP A 103 -22.73 14.59 0.46
C ASP A 103 -23.35 13.22 0.82
N SER A 104 -22.70 12.12 0.45
CA SER A 104 -23.13 10.76 0.80
C SER A 104 -22.66 10.30 2.19
N VAL A 105 -21.81 11.08 2.86
CA VAL A 105 -21.25 10.78 4.18
C VAL A 105 -22.14 11.44 5.24
N SER A 106 -22.95 10.67 5.95
CA SER A 106 -23.92 11.18 6.92
C SER A 106 -23.31 11.66 8.23
N ARG A 107 -22.09 11.19 8.57
CA ARG A 107 -21.33 11.64 9.73
C ARG A 107 -19.85 11.77 9.39
N LEU A 108 -19.24 12.88 9.78
CA LEU A 108 -17.80 13.12 9.72
C LEU A 108 -17.42 14.03 10.88
N ALA A 109 -16.57 13.55 11.80
CA ALA A 109 -16.22 14.27 13.01
C ALA A 109 -14.77 14.02 13.44
N LEU A 110 -14.19 14.99 14.14
CA LEU A 110 -12.87 14.90 14.77
C LEU A 110 -12.98 15.04 16.28
N THR A 111 -12.24 14.23 17.02
CA THR A 111 -12.03 14.38 18.47
C THR A 111 -10.54 14.40 18.76
N ILE A 112 -10.07 15.38 19.53
CA ILE A 112 -8.66 15.57 19.84
C ILE A 112 -8.47 15.56 21.36
N THR A 113 -7.35 14.97 21.82
CA THR A 113 -6.91 15.05 23.22
C THR A 113 -6.98 16.49 23.74
N GLY A 114 -7.49 16.66 24.96
CA GLY A 114 -7.84 17.98 25.51
C GLY A 114 -9.32 18.33 25.33
N GLY A 115 -10.11 17.44 24.73
CA GLY A 115 -11.56 17.56 24.64
C GLY A 115 -12.02 18.52 23.55
N ILE A 116 -11.23 18.70 22.50
CA ILE A 116 -11.64 19.44 21.30
C ILE A 116 -12.44 18.48 20.42
N GLU A 117 -13.61 18.92 19.98
CA GLU A 117 -14.49 18.15 19.11
C GLU A 117 -14.94 19.03 17.95
N SER A 118 -15.13 18.43 16.77
CA SER A 118 -15.60 19.15 15.60
C SER A 118 -16.40 18.25 14.68
N ASP A 119 -17.64 18.62 14.41
CA ASP A 119 -18.45 18.02 13.35
C ASP A 119 -18.20 18.75 12.03
N ILE A 120 -17.91 17.98 10.98
CA ILE A 120 -17.71 18.50 9.62
C ILE A 120 -19.03 18.35 8.87
N PRO A 121 -19.72 19.46 8.53
CA PRO A 121 -20.96 19.39 7.79
C PRO A 121 -20.68 18.94 6.36
N THR A 122 -21.30 17.84 5.94
CA THR A 122 -21.07 17.22 4.63
C THR A 122 -22.23 17.41 3.64
N SER A 123 -23.41 17.78 4.13
CA SER A 123 -24.60 17.94 3.31
C SER A 123 -24.38 18.97 2.19
N GLY A 124 -24.64 18.56 0.95
CA GLY A 124 -24.45 19.38 -0.24
C GLY A 124 -23.01 19.40 -0.80
N MET A 125 -22.03 18.78 -0.13
CA MET A 125 -20.64 18.74 -0.60
C MET A 125 -20.47 17.78 -1.77
N LYS A 126 -20.29 18.31 -2.98
CA LYS A 126 -20.05 17.51 -4.20
C LYS A 126 -18.58 17.12 -4.35
N GLU A 127 -17.73 17.62 -3.48
CA GLU A 127 -16.32 17.35 -3.42
C GLU A 127 -16.05 15.92 -2.98
N THR A 128 -14.91 15.39 -3.42
CA THR A 128 -14.45 14.02 -3.14
C THR A 128 -13.17 14.02 -2.31
N ALA A 129 -12.69 15.21 -1.91
CA ALA A 129 -11.60 15.41 -0.98
C ALA A 129 -11.89 16.62 -0.07
N LEU A 130 -11.51 16.53 1.21
CA LEU A 130 -11.68 17.59 2.21
C LEU A 130 -10.39 17.80 3.01
N ILE A 131 -10.08 19.06 3.34
CA ILE A 131 -9.25 19.40 4.50
C ILE A 131 -10.18 19.46 5.71
N LEU A 132 -9.99 18.55 6.66
CA LEU A 132 -10.81 18.45 7.86
C LEU A 132 -10.44 19.56 8.85
N GLY A 133 -9.14 19.66 9.14
CA GLY A 133 -8.61 20.61 10.09
C GLY A 133 -7.08 20.68 10.02
N GLU A 134 -6.51 21.68 10.67
CA GLU A 134 -5.07 21.90 10.67
C GLU A 134 -4.57 22.20 12.09
N PHE A 135 -3.50 21.52 12.49
CA PHE A 135 -2.64 21.97 13.57
C PHE A 135 -1.69 23.01 13.00
N TYR A 136 -1.51 24.14 13.66
CA TYR A 136 -0.61 25.18 13.17
C TYR A 136 0.09 25.91 14.33
N LEU A 137 1.33 26.28 14.09
CA LEU A 137 2.14 27.04 15.03
C LEU A 137 1.82 28.53 14.88
N ARG A 138 1.47 29.19 15.99
CA ARG A 138 1.26 30.64 16.03
C ARG A 138 1.88 31.21 17.29
N GLN A 139 2.84 32.12 17.12
CA GLN A 139 3.53 32.80 18.24
C GLN A 139 4.14 31.79 19.24
N GLY A 140 4.72 30.69 18.74
CA GLY A 140 5.35 29.66 19.56
C GLY A 140 4.38 28.67 20.23
N ALA A 141 3.06 28.80 20.03
CA ALA A 141 2.07 27.87 20.54
C ALA A 141 1.32 27.15 19.41
N TRP A 142 1.14 25.85 19.55
CA TRP A 142 0.34 25.05 18.62
C TRP A 142 -1.15 25.24 18.89
N LYS A 143 -1.92 25.36 17.81
CA LYS A 143 -3.38 25.46 17.84
C LYS A 143 -3.97 24.50 16.82
N PHE A 144 -5.19 24.05 17.05
CA PHE A 144 -5.98 23.34 16.05
C PHE A 144 -7.08 24.25 15.50
N ARG A 145 -7.31 24.22 14.19
CA ARG A 145 -8.41 24.88 13.50
C ARG A 145 -9.24 23.84 12.75
N CYS A 146 -10.56 23.90 12.91
CA CYS A 146 -11.48 23.19 12.00
C CYS A 146 -11.56 23.97 10.68
N VAL A 147 -11.37 23.27 9.54
CA VAL A 147 -11.29 23.90 8.22
C VAL A 147 -12.52 23.57 7.37
N ALA A 148 -12.83 22.28 7.19
CA ALA A 148 -13.93 21.79 6.36
C ALA A 148 -13.93 22.34 4.91
N GLN A 149 -12.76 22.40 4.28
CA GLN A 149 -12.62 22.91 2.90
C GLN A 149 -12.63 21.76 1.90
N GLY A 150 -13.52 21.79 0.93
CA GLY A 150 -13.62 20.78 -0.12
C GLY A 150 -12.77 21.06 -1.37
N PHE A 151 -12.43 19.98 -2.05
CA PHE A 151 -11.71 19.96 -3.32
C PHE A 151 -12.46 19.09 -4.33
N ALA A 152 -13.02 19.74 -5.36
CA ALA A 152 -13.60 19.05 -6.51
C ALA A 152 -12.48 18.36 -7.30
N GLY A 153 -12.66 17.10 -7.71
CA GLY A 153 -11.65 16.31 -8.41
C GLY A 153 -10.77 15.44 -7.51
N GLY A 154 -10.97 15.49 -6.19
CA GLY A 154 -10.43 14.51 -5.25
C GLY A 154 -9.00 14.78 -4.80
N LEU A 155 -8.23 13.71 -4.63
CA LEU A 155 -6.90 13.76 -4.06
C LEU A 155 -5.94 14.62 -4.91
N GLU A 156 -6.03 14.59 -6.24
CA GLU A 156 -5.13 15.35 -7.11
C GLU A 156 -5.11 16.86 -6.84
N PRO A 157 -6.24 17.59 -6.89
CA PRO A 157 -6.26 19.03 -6.61
C PRO A 157 -5.91 19.34 -5.15
N LEU A 158 -6.30 18.49 -4.20
CA LEU A 158 -5.91 18.61 -2.80
C LEU A 158 -4.38 18.48 -2.62
N ALA A 159 -3.77 17.50 -3.26
CA ALA A 159 -2.35 17.22 -3.20
C ALA A 159 -1.54 18.36 -3.85
N LYS A 160 -1.98 18.85 -5.02
CA LYS A 160 -1.41 20.05 -5.67
C LYS A 160 -1.50 21.29 -4.76
N ASN A 161 -2.60 21.44 -4.02
CA ASN A 161 -2.74 22.50 -3.02
C ASN A 161 -1.64 22.45 -1.94
N PHE A 162 -1.14 21.26 -1.58
CA PHE A 162 -0.02 21.10 -0.65
C PHE A 162 1.36 20.95 -1.33
N GLY A 163 1.44 21.15 -2.65
CA GLY A 163 2.70 21.12 -3.40
C GLY A 163 3.18 19.73 -3.77
N VAL A 164 2.29 18.74 -3.69
CA VAL A 164 2.53 17.39 -4.18
C VAL A 164 2.11 17.37 -5.65
N GLU A 165 3.01 17.00 -6.55
CA GLU A 165 2.66 16.77 -7.95
C GLU A 165 2.00 15.40 -8.10
N VAL A 166 0.76 15.39 -8.60
CA VAL A 166 0.05 14.15 -8.94
C VAL A 166 0.14 13.98 -10.45
N ALA A 167 0.77 12.89 -10.88
CA ALA A 167 0.89 12.54 -12.30
C ALA A 167 -0.48 12.15 -12.87
N ALA A 168 -0.80 12.64 -14.07
CA ALA A 168 -2.00 12.22 -14.81
C ALA A 168 -1.94 10.71 -15.12
N PRO A 169 -3.09 10.00 -15.17
CA PRO A 169 -3.12 8.63 -15.66
C PRO A 169 -2.53 8.57 -17.06
N GLN A 170 -1.43 7.84 -17.26
CA GLN A 170 -0.94 7.55 -18.60
C GLN A 170 -1.86 6.53 -19.25
N ASP A 171 -2.53 6.92 -20.33
CA ASP A 171 -3.18 6.00 -21.25
C ASP A 171 -2.15 4.97 -21.74
N GLN A 172 -2.50 3.69 -21.64
CA GLN A 172 -1.69 2.59 -22.16
C GLN A 172 -1.40 2.82 -23.66
N PRO A 173 -0.14 2.81 -24.10
CA PRO A 173 0.16 2.79 -25.52
C PRO A 173 -0.40 1.52 -26.15
N ALA A 174 -1.13 1.66 -27.25
CA ALA A 174 -1.59 0.52 -28.05
C ALA A 174 -0.40 -0.38 -28.45
N PRO A 175 -0.57 -1.71 -28.48
CA PRO A 175 0.53 -2.63 -28.76
C PRO A 175 1.13 -2.40 -30.16
N ALA A 176 2.44 -2.21 -30.20
CA ALA A 176 3.19 -2.06 -31.45
C ALA A 176 3.21 -3.37 -32.25
N PRO A 177 3.15 -3.33 -33.61
CA PRO A 177 3.26 -4.51 -34.45
C PRO A 177 4.65 -5.19 -34.32
N ALA A 178 4.68 -6.51 -34.51
CA ALA A 178 5.87 -7.34 -34.38
C ALA A 178 7.02 -6.92 -35.32
N PRO A 179 8.30 -6.99 -34.88
CA PRO A 179 9.45 -6.57 -35.66
C PRO A 179 9.83 -7.59 -36.76
N ALA A 180 10.15 -7.08 -37.96
CA ALA A 180 10.81 -7.82 -39.04
C ALA A 180 12.35 -7.84 -38.85
N PRO A 181 13.09 -8.77 -39.51
CA PRO A 181 14.53 -8.95 -39.29
C PRO A 181 15.37 -7.77 -39.81
N ALA A 182 16.41 -7.42 -39.06
CA ALA A 182 17.24 -6.22 -39.26
C ALA A 182 18.33 -6.34 -40.35
N PRO A 183 18.63 -5.26 -41.11
CA PRO A 183 19.92 -5.04 -41.78
C PRO A 183 20.93 -4.28 -40.87
N ALA A 184 22.21 -4.37 -41.24
CA ALA A 184 23.40 -3.91 -40.50
C ALA A 184 23.46 -2.38 -40.17
N PRO A 185 24.23 -1.97 -39.13
CA PRO A 185 24.16 -0.63 -38.55
C PRO A 185 24.97 0.44 -39.30
N ALA A 186 24.39 1.63 -39.43
CA ALA A 186 25.02 2.89 -39.84
C ALA A 186 25.25 3.83 -38.61
N PRO A 187 26.12 4.86 -38.70
CA PRO A 187 26.59 5.64 -37.55
C PRO A 187 25.49 6.49 -36.88
N ALA A 188 25.56 6.59 -35.55
CA ALA A 188 24.56 7.22 -34.69
C ALA A 188 24.51 8.76 -34.78
N PRO A 189 23.32 9.38 -34.85
CA PRO A 189 23.11 10.79 -34.53
C PRO A 189 23.11 11.06 -33.01
N ALA A 190 23.46 12.29 -32.64
CA ALA A 190 23.63 12.76 -31.27
C ALA A 190 22.37 12.66 -30.38
N ALA A 191 22.59 12.40 -29.10
CA ALA A 191 21.57 12.18 -28.07
C ALA A 191 20.71 13.43 -27.77
N PRO A 192 19.40 13.26 -27.50
CA PRO A 192 18.57 14.31 -26.90
C PRO A 192 18.94 14.52 -25.42
N PRO A 193 18.63 15.69 -24.84
CA PRO A 193 18.98 16.01 -23.45
C PRO A 193 18.18 15.12 -22.46
N PRO A 194 18.70 14.91 -21.24
CA PRO A 194 18.09 13.99 -20.28
C PRO A 194 16.73 14.50 -19.81
N VAL A 195 15.70 13.68 -20.03
CA VAL A 195 14.41 13.80 -19.34
C VAL A 195 14.64 13.57 -17.85
N LYS A 196 14.22 14.54 -17.04
CA LYS A 196 14.24 14.46 -15.58
C LYS A 196 13.25 13.37 -15.16
N SER A 197 13.73 12.44 -14.35
CA SER A 197 12.95 11.35 -13.77
C SER A 197 11.83 11.88 -12.87
N THR A 198 10.59 11.69 -13.28
CA THR A 198 9.35 11.96 -12.54
C THR A 198 8.83 10.65 -11.95
N VAL A 199 8.92 10.51 -10.64
CA VAL A 199 8.40 9.34 -9.90
C VAL A 199 6.94 9.59 -9.53
N SER A 200 6.06 8.66 -9.90
CA SER A 200 4.63 8.68 -9.58
C SER A 200 4.36 8.17 -8.15
N LEU A 201 3.33 8.66 -7.46
CA LEU A 201 3.06 8.33 -6.05
C LEU A 201 1.63 7.87 -5.75
N SER A 202 0.78 7.70 -6.77
CA SER A 202 -0.51 7.06 -6.60
C SER A 202 -0.34 5.54 -6.50
N LYS A 203 -0.87 4.93 -5.44
CA LYS A 203 -0.96 3.46 -5.33
C LYS A 203 -1.53 2.90 -6.64
N ILE A 204 -0.85 1.90 -7.20
CA ILE A 204 -1.27 1.23 -8.41
C ILE A 204 -2.01 -0.03 -8.00
N THR A 205 -3.34 -0.02 -8.05
CA THR A 205 -4.12 -1.26 -7.93
C THR A 205 -4.06 -2.00 -9.27
N LEU A 206 -3.66 -3.28 -9.24
CA LEU A 206 -3.85 -4.15 -10.39
C LEU A 206 -5.15 -4.94 -10.22
N ASP A 207 -6.04 -4.75 -11.17
CA ASP A 207 -7.33 -5.42 -11.28
C ASP A 207 -7.53 -5.95 -12.71
N LYS A 208 -8.76 -6.32 -13.08
CA LYS A 208 -9.08 -6.78 -14.44
C LYS A 208 -8.93 -5.69 -15.50
N THR A 209 -9.04 -4.42 -15.11
CA THR A 209 -8.95 -3.26 -16.00
C THR A 209 -7.50 -2.77 -16.16
N ARG A 210 -6.66 -2.95 -15.14
CA ARG A 210 -5.21 -2.71 -15.17
C ARG A 210 -4.46 -3.97 -14.76
N ALA A 211 -4.29 -4.89 -15.70
CA ALA A 211 -3.69 -6.20 -15.43
C ALA A 211 -2.16 -6.17 -15.24
N SER A 212 -1.46 -5.10 -15.59
CA SER A 212 -0.01 -5.03 -15.44
C SER A 212 0.54 -3.61 -15.34
N VAL A 213 1.72 -3.47 -14.76
CA VAL A 213 2.52 -2.24 -14.73
C VAL A 213 4.01 -2.56 -14.79
N SER A 214 4.82 -1.68 -15.35
CA SER A 214 6.27 -1.80 -15.34
C SER A 214 6.88 -0.79 -14.38
N LEU A 215 7.80 -1.24 -13.54
CA LEU A 215 8.61 -0.37 -12.70
C LEU A 215 9.74 0.23 -13.53
N GLU A 216 9.99 1.51 -13.34
CA GLU A 216 11.10 2.20 -13.98
C GLU A 216 12.41 1.98 -13.21
N LYS A 217 13.47 1.70 -13.94
CA LYS A 217 14.81 1.54 -13.37
C LYS A 217 15.38 2.92 -13.05
N THR A 218 15.64 3.18 -11.77
CA THR A 218 16.36 4.40 -11.37
C THR A 218 17.86 4.27 -11.66
N SER A 219 18.61 5.36 -11.56
CA SER A 219 20.08 5.34 -11.65
C SER A 219 20.73 4.44 -10.59
N ALA A 220 20.05 4.20 -9.46
CA ALA A 220 20.47 3.28 -8.40
C ALA A 220 19.96 1.82 -8.60
N GLY A 221 19.31 1.51 -9.72
CA GLY A 221 18.62 0.24 -9.95
C GLY A 221 17.21 0.22 -9.34
N PHE A 222 16.75 -0.96 -8.91
CA PHE A 222 15.46 -1.12 -8.24
C PHE A 222 15.57 -1.17 -6.71
N GLY A 223 16.77 -0.99 -6.14
CA GLY A 223 17.03 -1.17 -4.72
C GLY A 223 16.46 -2.49 -4.17
N GLU A 224 15.94 -2.49 -2.94
CA GLU A 224 15.22 -3.65 -2.39
C GLU A 224 13.73 -3.55 -2.72
N ILE A 225 13.23 -4.52 -3.50
CA ILE A 225 11.80 -4.67 -3.76
C ILE A 225 11.23 -5.53 -2.63
N ARG A 226 10.15 -5.07 -1.98
CA ARG A 226 9.54 -5.74 -0.82
C ARG A 226 8.10 -6.08 -1.14
N VAL A 227 7.70 -7.31 -0.87
CA VAL A 227 6.35 -7.83 -1.10
C VAL A 227 5.75 -8.20 0.24
N ASN A 228 4.63 -7.59 0.59
CA ASN A 228 3.91 -7.87 1.83
C ASN A 228 2.61 -8.59 1.52
N LEU A 229 2.32 -9.66 2.27
CA LEU A 229 1.02 -10.31 2.31
C LEU A 229 0.33 -9.95 3.63
N ASN A 230 -0.84 -9.32 3.56
CA ASN A 230 -1.68 -9.03 4.72
C ASN A 230 -3.08 -9.64 4.53
N TRP A 231 -3.73 -10.04 5.61
CA TRP A 231 -5.05 -10.65 5.58
C TRP A 231 -5.76 -10.51 6.94
N ASN A 232 -7.08 -10.66 6.92
CA ASN A 232 -7.89 -10.64 8.11
C ASN A 232 -7.71 -11.93 8.93
N ARG A 233 -6.83 -11.87 9.92
CA ARG A 233 -6.73 -12.87 10.99
C ARG A 233 -7.84 -12.58 12.00
N ARG A 234 -9.07 -13.12 11.80
CA ARG A 234 -10.13 -13.00 12.81
C ARG A 234 -9.64 -13.60 14.13
N SER A 235 -9.20 -12.75 15.05
CA SER A 235 -8.77 -13.14 16.39
C SER A 235 -9.95 -13.71 17.16
N GLU A 236 -9.79 -14.91 17.69
CA GLU A 236 -10.75 -15.55 18.58
C GLU A 236 -11.12 -14.62 19.74
N ALA A 237 -12.40 -14.30 19.85
CA ALA A 237 -12.94 -13.79 21.11
C ALA A 237 -12.71 -14.86 22.18
N LYS A 238 -11.96 -14.52 23.23
CA LYS A 238 -11.85 -15.32 24.45
C LYS A 238 -13.26 -15.55 25.02
N SER A 239 -13.87 -16.69 24.70
CA SER A 239 -15.05 -17.18 25.40
C SER A 239 -14.61 -18.24 26.42
N SER A 240 -14.50 -17.77 27.66
CA SER A 240 -14.50 -18.60 28.85
C SER A 240 -15.80 -19.41 28.89
N GLY A 241 -15.75 -20.73 28.73
CA GLY A 241 -16.92 -21.60 28.89
C GLY A 241 -16.64 -23.07 28.60
N PHE A 242 -16.79 -23.92 29.63
CA PHE A 242 -16.81 -25.38 29.50
C PHE A 242 -17.90 -25.79 28.48
N PHE A 243 -17.55 -26.65 27.49
CA PHE A 243 -18.40 -27.21 26.40
C PHE A 243 -18.49 -26.46 25.05
N SER A 244 -17.37 -26.28 24.33
CA SER A 244 -17.42 -25.94 22.89
C SER A 244 -16.45 -26.77 22.04
N MET A 245 -16.96 -27.83 21.40
CA MET A 245 -16.38 -28.35 20.16
C MET A 245 -16.85 -27.47 19.00
N LYS A 246 -16.18 -26.36 18.75
CA LYS A 246 -16.27 -25.64 17.47
C LYS A 246 -14.86 -25.33 17.00
N LYS A 247 -14.49 -25.97 15.88
CA LYS A 247 -13.23 -25.78 15.15
C LYS A 247 -13.09 -24.30 14.79
N SER A 248 -11.94 -23.71 15.10
CA SER A 248 -11.58 -22.35 14.73
C SER A 248 -11.60 -22.20 13.20
N ASN A 249 -12.22 -21.13 12.70
CA ASN A 249 -12.31 -20.77 11.28
C ASN A 249 -11.23 -19.74 10.89
N ALA A 250 -10.14 -19.62 11.66
CA ALA A 250 -9.05 -18.72 11.32
C ALA A 250 -8.29 -19.28 10.11
N ILE A 251 -8.11 -18.46 9.08
CA ILE A 251 -7.33 -18.82 7.89
C ILE A 251 -5.90 -18.34 8.12
N ASP A 252 -4.96 -19.29 8.10
CA ASP A 252 -3.53 -19.00 8.11
C ASP A 252 -3.02 -18.95 6.67
N LEU A 253 -2.56 -17.77 6.25
CA LEU A 253 -2.02 -17.57 4.92
C LEU A 253 -0.51 -17.43 4.98
N ASP A 254 0.16 -18.08 4.04
CA ASP A 254 1.60 -17.96 3.84
C ASP A 254 1.89 -17.36 2.48
N VAL A 255 2.95 -16.56 2.39
CA VAL A 255 3.51 -16.05 1.14
C VAL A 255 4.73 -16.87 0.71
N GLY A 256 4.84 -17.07 -0.61
CA GLY A 256 6.03 -17.64 -1.22
C GLY A 256 6.20 -17.14 -2.65
N CYS A 257 7.28 -17.57 -3.29
CA CYS A 257 7.42 -17.36 -4.72
C CYS A 257 8.12 -18.51 -5.43
N LEU A 258 7.78 -18.70 -6.71
CA LEU A 258 8.61 -19.45 -7.65
C LEU A 258 9.53 -18.47 -8.37
N PHE A 259 10.81 -18.82 -8.54
CA PHE A 259 11.75 -17.98 -9.28
C PHE A 259 12.37 -18.75 -10.45
N GLU A 260 12.79 -18.00 -11.47
CA GLU A 260 13.66 -18.47 -12.54
C GLU A 260 14.73 -17.40 -12.78
N LEU A 261 15.99 -17.80 -12.77
CA LEU A 261 17.14 -16.95 -13.11
C LEU A 261 17.43 -17.02 -14.61
N GLN A 262 18.22 -16.07 -15.11
CA GLN A 262 18.55 -15.98 -16.54
C GLN A 262 19.38 -17.16 -17.06
N ASP A 263 20.10 -17.85 -16.17
CA ASP A 263 20.85 -19.08 -16.48
C ASP A 263 19.97 -20.35 -16.49
N GLY A 264 18.68 -20.21 -16.19
CA GLY A 264 17.71 -21.30 -16.13
C GLY A 264 17.58 -21.96 -14.76
N LEU A 265 18.31 -21.52 -13.73
CA LEU A 265 18.10 -22.00 -12.37
C LEU A 265 16.69 -21.65 -11.91
N LYS A 266 15.97 -22.64 -11.40
CA LYS A 266 14.59 -22.50 -10.91
C LYS A 266 14.49 -23.03 -9.50
N GLY A 267 13.60 -22.44 -8.72
CA GLY A 267 13.31 -22.91 -7.38
C GLY A 267 12.12 -22.19 -6.77
N ALA A 268 11.92 -22.44 -5.48
CA ALA A 268 10.91 -21.76 -4.68
C ALA A 268 11.54 -21.15 -3.44
N VAL A 269 11.07 -19.96 -3.06
CA VAL A 269 11.34 -19.35 -1.75
C VAL A 269 10.05 -19.37 -0.95
N GLN A 270 10.04 -20.09 0.17
CA GLN A 270 8.85 -20.38 0.98
C GLN A 270 9.23 -21.02 2.32
N ALA A 271 8.29 -20.99 3.28
CA ALA A 271 8.45 -21.65 4.57
C ALA A 271 8.48 -23.19 4.47
N LEU A 272 7.66 -23.77 3.57
CA LEU A 272 7.61 -25.22 3.38
C LEU A 272 8.94 -25.78 2.90
N GLY A 273 9.50 -26.73 3.64
CA GLY A 273 10.81 -27.30 3.34
C GLY A 273 12.00 -26.38 3.65
N ASN A 274 11.78 -25.34 4.48
CA ASN A 274 12.81 -24.41 4.95
C ASN A 274 13.59 -23.67 3.84
N SER A 275 12.93 -23.37 2.71
CA SER A 275 13.55 -22.70 1.57
C SER A 275 13.44 -21.18 1.68
N PHE A 276 14.10 -20.57 2.67
CA PHE A 276 13.94 -19.13 2.96
C PHE A 276 14.70 -18.19 2.01
N GLY A 277 15.63 -18.70 1.19
CA GLY A 277 16.41 -17.90 0.25
C GLY A 277 17.43 -16.96 0.90
N SER A 278 17.97 -16.02 0.12
CA SER A 278 19.05 -15.11 0.49
C SER A 278 18.99 -13.85 -0.38
N LEU A 279 19.33 -12.68 0.18
CA LEU A 279 19.44 -11.42 -0.57
C LEU A 279 20.84 -11.20 -1.16
N ASN A 280 21.85 -11.87 -0.61
CA ASN A 280 23.27 -11.65 -0.96
C ASN A 280 23.83 -12.73 -1.89
N THR A 281 23.15 -13.86 -1.97
CA THR A 281 23.48 -14.98 -2.85
C THR A 281 22.23 -15.39 -3.61
N GLU A 282 22.38 -16.15 -4.69
CA GLU A 282 21.24 -16.74 -5.39
C GLU A 282 20.30 -17.43 -4.39
N PRO A 283 18.98 -17.19 -4.48
CA PRO A 283 18.26 -16.59 -5.61
C PRO A 283 18.09 -15.06 -5.58
N PHE A 284 18.75 -14.33 -4.65
CA PHE A 284 18.55 -12.89 -4.40
C PHE A 284 17.14 -12.53 -3.94
N ILE A 285 16.41 -13.52 -3.45
CA ILE A 285 15.05 -13.43 -2.92
C ILE A 285 15.07 -14.10 -1.56
N LYS A 286 14.44 -13.47 -0.56
CA LYS A 286 14.39 -13.99 0.80
C LYS A 286 13.00 -13.83 1.40
N LEU A 287 12.47 -14.91 1.98
CA LEU A 287 11.32 -14.86 2.85
C LEU A 287 11.78 -14.34 4.22
N MET A 288 11.28 -13.17 4.61
CA MET A 288 11.63 -12.48 5.83
C MET A 288 10.70 -12.92 6.95
N GLY A 289 11.07 -14.03 7.59
CA GLY A 289 10.40 -14.54 8.79
C GLY A 289 8.96 -15.00 8.54
N ASP A 290 8.77 -16.31 8.48
CA ASP A 290 7.55 -16.92 9.00
C ASP A 290 7.46 -16.48 10.47
N ASP A 291 6.45 -15.68 10.82
CA ASP A 291 6.24 -15.28 12.22
C ASP A 291 5.72 -16.48 13.00
N ARG A 292 6.68 -17.32 13.39
CA ARG A 292 6.55 -18.53 14.22
C ARG A 292 5.96 -18.26 15.62
N THR A 293 5.45 -17.05 15.89
CA THR A 293 4.88 -16.63 17.17
C THR A 293 3.49 -16.00 17.05
N GLY A 294 2.99 -15.71 15.84
CA GLY A 294 1.70 -15.06 15.63
C GLY A 294 1.58 -13.67 16.25
N SER A 295 2.70 -12.97 16.45
CA SER A 295 2.80 -11.72 17.21
C SER A 295 3.04 -10.46 16.37
N VAL A 296 3.28 -10.59 15.06
CA VAL A 296 3.47 -9.47 14.13
C VAL A 296 2.16 -9.18 13.41
N SER A 297 1.62 -7.97 13.65
CA SER A 297 0.39 -7.44 13.03
C SER A 297 0.52 -7.09 11.55
N ASP A 298 1.74 -7.11 11.02
CA ASP A 298 2.08 -6.52 9.72
C ASP A 298 2.13 -7.54 8.56
N GLY A 299 1.69 -8.78 8.79
CA GLY A 299 1.64 -9.84 7.77
C GLY A 299 2.99 -10.51 7.49
N GLU A 300 3.13 -11.14 6.32
CA GLU A 300 4.36 -11.82 5.90
C GLU A 300 5.11 -11.03 4.82
N TRP A 301 6.43 -11.16 4.78
CA TRP A 301 7.30 -10.37 3.91
C TRP A 301 8.22 -11.22 3.05
N LEU A 302 8.25 -10.94 1.75
CA LEU A 302 9.22 -11.47 0.79
C LEU A 302 10.04 -10.31 0.23
N HIS A 303 11.36 -10.37 0.35
CA HIS A 303 12.28 -9.33 -0.11
C HIS A 303 13.05 -9.81 -1.33
N ILE A 304 13.26 -8.93 -2.30
CA ILE A 304 13.97 -9.21 -3.55
C ILE A 304 15.04 -8.14 -3.72
N ASN A 305 16.29 -8.56 -3.88
CA ASN A 305 17.40 -7.65 -4.12
C ASN A 305 17.42 -7.22 -5.60
N GLY A 306 16.81 -6.07 -5.87
CA GLY A 306 16.69 -5.48 -7.20
C GLY A 306 18.01 -5.00 -7.81
N ALA A 307 19.10 -4.92 -7.03
CA ALA A 307 20.44 -4.73 -7.60
C ALA A 307 20.88 -5.93 -8.47
N HIS A 308 20.31 -7.10 -8.22
CA HIS A 308 20.54 -8.32 -9.00
C HIS A 308 19.41 -8.64 -10.00
N TRP A 309 18.52 -7.68 -10.29
CA TRP A 309 17.39 -7.90 -11.21
C TRP A 309 17.82 -8.44 -12.57
N SER A 310 18.98 -8.02 -13.08
CA SER A 310 19.53 -8.52 -14.35
C SER A 310 19.82 -10.02 -14.37
N LYS A 311 19.96 -10.67 -13.21
CA LYS A 311 20.14 -12.13 -13.08
C LYS A 311 18.81 -12.87 -12.96
N ILE A 312 17.74 -12.17 -12.62
CA ILE A 312 16.41 -12.74 -12.43
C ILE A 312 15.66 -12.67 -13.76
N ARG A 313 15.05 -13.78 -14.18
CA ARG A 313 14.21 -13.85 -15.38
C ARG A 313 12.74 -13.59 -15.02
N ARG A 314 12.22 -14.29 -14.02
CA ARG A 314 10.84 -14.08 -13.52
C ARG A 314 10.64 -14.60 -12.10
N ILE A 315 9.67 -14.01 -11.41
CA ILE A 315 9.22 -14.40 -10.07
C ILE A 315 7.69 -14.47 -10.06
N LEU A 316 7.13 -15.63 -9.71
CA LEU A 316 5.70 -15.77 -9.46
C LEU A 316 5.46 -15.73 -7.95
N VAL A 317 4.87 -14.64 -7.46
CA VAL A 317 4.43 -14.50 -6.06
C VAL A 317 3.11 -15.24 -5.89
N TYR A 318 3.00 -16.02 -4.83
CA TYR A 318 1.81 -16.77 -4.48
C TYR A 318 1.53 -16.71 -2.98
N ALA A 319 0.28 -17.03 -2.61
CA ALA A 319 -0.08 -17.35 -1.25
C ALA A 319 -0.76 -18.71 -1.18
N PHE A 320 -0.67 -19.39 -0.04
CA PHE A 320 -1.37 -20.62 0.22
C PHE A 320 -1.98 -20.64 1.61
N ILE A 321 -3.07 -21.40 1.76
CA ILE A 321 -3.74 -21.62 3.03
C ILE A 321 -3.05 -22.79 3.71
N TYR A 322 -2.32 -22.51 4.78
CA TYR A 322 -1.63 -23.54 5.56
C TYR A 322 -2.59 -24.22 6.54
N GLU A 323 -3.42 -23.43 7.22
CA GLU A 323 -4.51 -23.90 8.07
C GLU A 323 -5.83 -23.15 7.76
N GLY A 324 -6.95 -23.85 7.86
CA GLY A 324 -8.28 -23.31 7.58
C GLY A 324 -8.90 -23.83 6.28
N ALA A 325 -10.19 -23.53 6.10
CA ALA A 325 -10.92 -23.94 4.90
C ALA A 325 -10.68 -22.95 3.75
N PRO A 326 -10.45 -23.42 2.51
CA PRO A 326 -10.30 -22.54 1.35
C PRO A 326 -11.49 -21.64 1.08
N ASN A 327 -11.37 -20.37 1.45
CA ASN A 327 -12.34 -19.32 1.14
C ASN A 327 -11.65 -17.96 1.02
N TRP A 328 -11.07 -17.70 -0.15
CA TRP A 328 -10.30 -16.49 -0.40
C TRP A 328 -11.12 -15.20 -0.28
N LYS A 329 -12.45 -15.25 -0.49
CA LYS A 329 -13.32 -14.08 -0.28
C LYS A 329 -13.33 -13.60 1.16
N GLU A 330 -13.19 -14.51 2.12
CA GLU A 330 -13.22 -14.20 3.56
C GLU A 330 -11.85 -13.84 4.13
N THR A 331 -10.76 -14.13 3.39
CA THR A 331 -9.40 -13.80 3.84
C THR A 331 -9.15 -12.31 3.90
N ASP A 332 -9.81 -11.52 3.04
CA ASP A 332 -9.43 -10.13 2.75
C ASP A 332 -7.92 -9.98 2.44
N GLY A 333 -7.37 -11.00 1.76
CA GLY A 333 -5.95 -11.06 1.43
C GLY A 333 -5.55 -9.98 0.44
N VAL A 334 -4.47 -9.28 0.75
CA VAL A 334 -3.87 -8.24 -0.09
C VAL A 334 -2.38 -8.47 -0.17
N VAL A 335 -1.84 -8.45 -1.40
CA VAL A 335 -0.40 -8.34 -1.63
C VAL A 335 -0.05 -6.92 -2.06
N THR A 336 0.93 -6.34 -1.38
CA THR A 336 1.49 -5.03 -1.75
C THR A 336 2.96 -5.18 -2.14
N ILE A 337 3.34 -4.71 -3.33
CA ILE A 337 4.72 -4.69 -3.82
C ILE A 337 5.24 -3.26 -3.73
N HIS A 338 6.33 -3.09 -3.01
CA HIS A 338 7.03 -1.82 -2.80
C HIS A 338 8.36 -1.85 -3.53
N ALA A 339 8.66 -0.83 -4.33
CA ALA A 339 9.99 -0.57 -4.85
C ALA A 339 10.40 0.87 -4.53
N PRO A 340 11.69 1.16 -4.26
CA PRO A 340 12.18 2.50 -3.97
C PRO A 340 11.88 3.47 -5.12
N GLY A 341 11.30 4.62 -4.79
CA GLY A 341 10.93 5.61 -5.79
C GLY A 341 9.88 5.10 -6.78
N GLN A 342 9.03 4.16 -6.37
CA GLN A 342 7.90 3.68 -7.17
C GLN A 342 6.66 3.67 -6.28
N PRO A 343 5.46 3.95 -6.82
CA PRO A 343 4.25 3.79 -6.05
C PRO A 343 4.03 2.32 -5.67
N PRO A 344 3.42 2.05 -4.51
CA PRO A 344 3.09 0.69 -4.12
C PRO A 344 2.10 0.08 -5.11
N ILE A 345 2.32 -1.17 -5.47
CA ILE A 345 1.43 -1.94 -6.35
C ILE A 345 0.61 -2.89 -5.48
N GLU A 346 -0.72 -2.76 -5.53
CA GLU A 346 -1.65 -3.59 -4.76
C GLU A 346 -2.33 -4.63 -5.65
N VAL A 347 -2.42 -5.87 -5.15
CA VAL A 347 -3.20 -6.94 -5.76
C VAL A 347 -4.10 -7.57 -4.69
N ARG A 348 -5.42 -7.50 -4.90
CA ARG A 348 -6.42 -8.08 -3.99
C ARG A 348 -6.77 -9.50 -4.38
N LEU A 349 -6.81 -10.39 -3.40
CA LEU A 349 -7.06 -11.82 -3.60
C LEU A 349 -8.56 -12.19 -3.47
N ASN A 350 -9.34 -11.32 -2.84
CA ASN A 350 -10.75 -11.57 -2.48
C ASN A 350 -11.73 -11.39 -3.66
N GLU A 351 -11.37 -10.63 -4.69
CA GLU A 351 -12.27 -10.25 -5.79
C GLU A 351 -12.77 -11.45 -6.61
N GLU A 352 -11.89 -12.40 -6.92
CA GLU A 352 -12.21 -13.54 -7.78
C GLU A 352 -12.90 -14.66 -7.01
N GLY A 353 -12.51 -14.88 -5.75
CA GLY A 353 -13.02 -15.94 -4.89
C GLY A 353 -12.70 -17.37 -5.37
N GLY A 354 -11.68 -17.99 -4.77
CA GLY A 354 -11.30 -19.38 -5.00
C GLY A 354 -11.72 -20.33 -3.89
N ARG A 355 -11.80 -21.62 -4.21
CA ARG A 355 -11.97 -22.73 -3.24
C ARG A 355 -10.77 -23.67 -3.18
N GLN A 356 -9.71 -23.36 -3.92
CA GLN A 356 -8.47 -24.11 -3.92
C GLN A 356 -7.52 -23.53 -2.87
N GLY A 357 -6.59 -24.35 -2.36
CA GLY A 357 -5.71 -23.96 -1.25
C GLY A 357 -4.60 -22.97 -1.59
N MET A 358 -4.44 -22.56 -2.85
CA MET A 358 -3.36 -21.68 -3.30
C MET A 358 -3.84 -20.66 -4.31
N CYS A 359 -3.24 -19.47 -4.27
CA CYS A 359 -3.47 -18.37 -5.20
C CYS A 359 -2.14 -17.92 -5.81
N ALA A 360 -2.01 -17.96 -7.14
CA ALA A 360 -0.96 -17.28 -7.89
C ALA A 360 -1.35 -15.81 -8.03
N ILE A 361 -0.56 -14.89 -7.48
CA ILE A 361 -1.02 -13.51 -7.22
C ILE A 361 -0.49 -12.54 -8.26
N ALA A 362 0.83 -12.49 -8.41
CA ALA A 362 1.51 -11.57 -9.32
C ALA A 362 2.73 -12.23 -9.94
N LEU A 363 2.93 -11.99 -11.24
CA LEU A 363 4.12 -12.40 -11.97
C LEU A 363 4.99 -11.17 -12.23
N LEU A 364 6.21 -11.17 -11.69
CA LEU A 364 7.24 -10.18 -11.97
C LEU A 364 8.17 -10.74 -13.05
N GLU A 365 8.31 -10.06 -14.17
CA GLU A 365 9.13 -10.49 -15.30
C GLU A 365 10.21 -9.46 -15.61
N ASN A 366 11.41 -9.94 -15.91
CA ASN A 366 12.47 -9.09 -16.43
C ASN A 366 12.20 -8.81 -17.90
N ASP A 367 11.52 -7.69 -18.17
CA ASP A 367 11.18 -7.22 -19.50
C ASP A 367 12.21 -6.19 -19.94
N ASN A 368 13.24 -6.64 -20.67
CA ASN A 368 14.33 -5.79 -21.17
C ASN A 368 15.03 -4.97 -20.06
N GLY A 369 15.19 -5.55 -18.87
CA GLY A 369 15.79 -4.91 -17.70
C GLY A 369 14.82 -4.10 -16.84
N ALA A 370 13.56 -3.93 -17.26
CA ALA A 370 12.48 -3.42 -16.43
C ALA A 370 11.88 -4.55 -15.55
N VAL A 371 11.21 -4.18 -14.46
CA VAL A 371 10.39 -5.13 -13.67
C VAL A 371 8.94 -4.97 -14.13
N LYS A 372 8.45 -5.88 -14.96
CA LYS A 372 7.04 -5.91 -15.35
C LYS A 372 6.25 -6.73 -14.34
N VAL A 373 5.32 -6.12 -13.63
CA VAL A 373 4.41 -6.77 -12.68
C VAL A 373 3.07 -7.02 -13.37
N THR A 374 2.63 -8.27 -13.41
CA THR A 374 1.34 -8.68 -14.01
C THR A 374 0.47 -9.36 -12.96
N ARG A 375 -0.77 -8.88 -12.79
CA ARG A 375 -1.80 -9.52 -11.97
C ARG A 375 -2.14 -10.89 -12.53
N ARG A 376 -2.25 -11.87 -11.64
CA ARG A 376 -2.72 -13.21 -11.95
C ARG A 376 -4.04 -13.48 -11.23
N VAL A 377 -3.99 -13.63 -9.91
CA VAL A 377 -5.12 -14.00 -9.05
C VAL A 377 -5.84 -15.26 -9.57
N ASP A 378 -5.05 -16.30 -9.85
CA ASP A 378 -5.52 -17.62 -10.29
C ASP A 378 -5.39 -18.64 -9.15
N PHE A 379 -6.38 -19.53 -9.00
CA PHE A 379 -6.41 -20.48 -7.88
C PHE A 379 -6.04 -21.91 -8.29
N HIS A 380 -5.23 -22.56 -7.46
CA HIS A 380 -4.67 -23.89 -7.72
C HIS A 380 -4.77 -24.79 -6.49
N ASN A 381 -4.87 -26.11 -6.71
CA ASN A 381 -4.94 -27.08 -5.62
C ASN A 381 -3.63 -27.20 -4.82
N GLY A 382 -2.52 -26.69 -5.36
CA GLY A 382 -1.23 -26.68 -4.70
C GLY A 382 -0.08 -26.40 -5.67
N HIS A 383 1.13 -26.41 -5.14
CA HIS A 383 2.36 -26.00 -5.84
C HIS A 383 2.54 -26.67 -7.20
N SER A 384 2.35 -27.99 -7.32
CA SER A 384 2.55 -28.68 -8.60
C SER A 384 1.54 -28.26 -9.68
N ASN A 385 0.30 -27.94 -9.31
CA ASN A 385 -0.70 -27.48 -10.26
C ASN A 385 -0.39 -26.06 -10.76
N MET A 386 0.04 -25.18 -9.85
CA MET A 386 0.47 -23.82 -10.18
C MET A 386 1.74 -23.85 -11.06
N ASP A 387 2.75 -24.63 -10.69
CA ASP A 387 3.97 -24.83 -11.49
C ASP A 387 3.66 -25.26 -12.93
N LYS A 388 2.76 -26.24 -13.11
CA LYS A 388 2.31 -26.69 -14.44
C LYS A 388 1.59 -25.60 -15.22
N ALA A 389 0.70 -24.84 -14.57
CA ALA A 389 -0.05 -23.78 -15.21
C ALA A 389 0.85 -22.66 -15.75
N TYR A 390 1.99 -22.42 -15.11
CA TYR A 390 2.92 -21.34 -15.44
C TYR A 390 4.22 -21.80 -16.12
N GLY A 391 4.38 -23.11 -16.33
CA GLY A 391 5.49 -23.69 -17.07
C GLY A 391 6.85 -23.51 -16.40
N TRP A 392 6.95 -23.70 -15.08
CA TRP A 392 8.25 -23.74 -14.40
C TRP A 392 8.96 -25.07 -14.66
N GLY A 393 8.23 -26.19 -14.57
CA GLY A 393 8.73 -27.53 -14.84
C GLY A 393 9.53 -28.12 -13.67
N MET A 394 9.17 -27.76 -12.44
CA MET A 394 9.85 -28.22 -11.24
C MET A 394 9.33 -29.58 -10.76
N ARG A 395 10.12 -30.25 -9.91
CA ARG A 395 9.70 -31.48 -9.23
C ARG A 395 9.30 -31.14 -7.80
N TRP A 396 8.15 -31.63 -7.38
CA TRP A 396 7.56 -31.33 -6.07
C TRP A 396 7.47 -32.57 -5.20
N ALA A 397 7.71 -32.38 -3.91
CA ALA A 397 7.46 -33.35 -2.86
C ALA A 397 6.62 -32.68 -1.76
N ALA A 398 5.99 -33.48 -0.89
CA ALA A 398 5.32 -32.95 0.29
C ALA A 398 6.35 -32.29 1.21
N GLY A 399 6.00 -31.14 1.78
CA GLY A 399 6.81 -30.40 2.74
C GLY A 399 5.93 -29.92 3.90
N SER A 400 6.56 -29.67 5.04
CA SER A 400 5.96 -29.01 6.20
C SER A 400 6.74 -27.74 6.52
N LYS A 401 6.14 -26.86 7.33
CA LYS A 401 6.89 -25.83 8.05
C LYS A 401 7.84 -26.47 9.07
#